data_AF-A0A0N1JTG0-F1
#
_entry.id   AF-A0A0N1JTG0-F1
#
_cell.length_a   1.000
_cell.length_b   1.000
_cell.length_c   1.000
_cell.angle_alpha   90.00
_cell.angle_beta   90.00
_cell.angle_gamma   90.00
#
_symmetry.space_group_name_H-M   'P 1'
#
loop_
_entity.id
_entity.type
_entity.pdbx_description
1 polymer ?
#
loop_
_entity_poly.entity_id
_entity_poly.type
_entity_poly.pdbx_seq_one_letter_code
_entity_poly.pdbx_strand_id
1 'polypeptide(L)'
;MQHRVAGIDVGGDKKKCNLVILQGDQVLLSVGKQTPADLRRHCLEYEVMAVGVDAPCQWRLGDAGRVAEAMLAKQRISSFSTPTRAQALASLSGFYGWMFNGEAVYQALADDFALLETPAWNGQRICFETFPHAIVCAFLGREVACARRKSTQRKQLLQTLGIATATLKSVDARDAALCAVTARYLLQGQARAYGDALGGHIHVPKLDQHIVMAS
;
A
#
# COMPACT_ATOMS: atom_id res chain seq x y z
N MET A 1 -7.78 -20.84 8.70
CA MET A 1 -6.41 -20.35 9.02
C MET A 1 -6.33 -18.88 8.63
N GLN A 2 -5.71 -18.03 9.44
CA GLN A 2 -5.48 -16.64 9.08
C GLN A 2 -4.12 -16.51 8.39
N HIS A 3 -4.11 -16.04 7.14
CA HIS A 3 -2.90 -15.78 6.39
C HIS A 3 -2.10 -14.64 7.03
N ARG A 4 -0.77 -14.74 6.97
CA ARG A 4 0.11 -13.62 7.28
C ARG A 4 0.17 -12.69 6.06
N VAL A 5 0.05 -11.40 6.31
CA VAL A 5 0.06 -10.36 5.28
C VAL A 5 1.05 -9.27 5.65
N ALA A 6 1.62 -8.62 4.65
CA ALA A 6 2.55 -7.52 4.84
C ALA A 6 2.07 -6.25 4.16
N GLY A 7 2.54 -5.13 4.68
CA GLY A 7 2.38 -3.83 4.06
C GLY A 7 3.68 -3.06 4.12
N ILE A 8 3.95 -2.33 3.05
CA ILE A 8 5.19 -1.57 2.85
C ILE A 8 4.83 -0.11 2.59
N ASP A 9 5.38 0.79 3.39
CA ASP A 9 5.43 2.22 3.09
C ASP A 9 6.79 2.56 2.47
N VAL A 10 6.78 3.08 1.25
CA VAL A 10 8.01 3.32 0.47
C VAL A 10 8.47 4.76 0.63
N GLY A 11 9.62 4.95 1.26
CA GLY A 11 10.34 6.22 1.27
C GLY A 11 11.42 6.30 0.17
N GLY A 12 11.90 7.51 -0.11
CA GLY A 12 13.10 7.72 -0.92
C GLY A 12 14.38 7.30 -0.20
N ASP A 13 15.54 7.44 -0.85
CA ASP A 13 16.82 6.86 -0.41
C ASP A 13 17.21 7.07 1.05
N LYS A 14 16.95 8.26 1.61
CA LYS A 14 17.27 8.57 3.02
C LYS A 14 16.29 7.93 4.01
N LYS A 15 15.02 7.82 3.63
CA LYS A 15 13.94 7.28 4.49
C LYS A 15 13.86 5.76 4.40
N LYS A 16 14.21 5.19 3.24
CA LYS A 16 14.06 3.76 2.92
C LYS A 16 12.62 3.30 3.17
N CYS A 17 12.37 2.00 3.33
CA CYS A 17 11.02 1.46 3.48
C CYS A 17 10.68 1.13 4.93
N ASN A 18 9.39 1.19 5.27
CA ASN A 18 8.85 0.63 6.50
C ASN A 18 8.04 -0.62 6.16
N LEU A 19 8.13 -1.64 7.00
CA LEU A 19 7.43 -2.92 6.85
C LEU A 19 6.63 -3.21 8.10
N VAL A 20 5.38 -3.63 7.89
CA VAL A 20 4.54 -4.21 8.94
C VAL A 20 4.02 -5.56 8.46
N ILE A 21 4.10 -6.58 9.32
CA ILE A 21 3.54 -7.91 9.09
C ILE A 21 2.43 -8.15 10.11
N LEU A 22 1.27 -8.58 9.62
CA LEU A 22 0.09 -8.89 10.43
C LEU A 22 -0.27 -10.38 10.34
N GLN A 23 -0.78 -10.91 11.44
CA GLN A 23 -1.57 -12.14 11.47
C GLN A 23 -2.86 -11.86 12.25
N GLY A 24 -3.98 -11.81 11.53
CA GLY A 24 -5.21 -11.27 12.11
C GLY A 24 -5.03 -9.81 12.48
N ASP A 25 -5.29 -9.50 13.75
CA ASP A 25 -5.14 -8.15 14.33
C ASP A 25 -3.79 -7.95 15.03
N GLN A 26 -2.96 -9.01 15.09
CA GLN A 26 -1.65 -8.96 15.74
C GLN A 26 -0.58 -8.44 14.79
N VAL A 27 0.21 -7.46 15.27
CA VAL A 27 1.45 -7.03 14.61
C VAL A 27 2.57 -8.00 14.99
N LEU A 28 3.03 -8.81 14.03
CA LEU A 28 4.15 -9.74 14.23
C LEU A 28 5.50 -9.05 14.07
N LEU A 29 5.59 -8.11 13.13
CA LEU A 29 6.80 -7.35 12.85
C LEU A 29 6.44 -5.91 12.49
N SER A 30 7.23 -4.96 12.98
CA SER A 30 7.18 -3.55 12.59
C SER A 30 8.59 -2.98 12.58
N VAL A 31 9.18 -2.85 11.39
CA VAL A 31 10.56 -2.37 11.19
C VAL A 31 10.59 -1.22 10.19
N GLY A 32 11.52 -0.28 10.41
CA GLY A 32 11.73 0.87 9.54
C GLY A 32 13.12 0.86 8.92
N LYS A 33 13.31 1.72 7.93
CA LYS A 33 14.58 1.92 7.21
C LYS A 33 15.14 0.67 6.51
N GLN A 34 14.26 -0.17 5.97
CA GLN A 34 14.64 -1.43 5.33
C GLN A 34 14.96 -1.25 3.84
N THR A 35 15.90 -2.04 3.34
CA THR A 35 16.17 -2.14 1.89
C THR A 35 15.18 -3.09 1.21
N PRO A 36 14.96 -3.01 -0.11
CA PRO A 36 14.14 -3.98 -0.84
C PRO A 36 14.48 -5.45 -0.55
N ALA A 37 15.77 -5.78 -0.42
CA ALA A 37 16.23 -7.13 -0.08
C ALA A 37 15.83 -7.56 1.34
N ASP A 38 15.92 -6.66 2.32
CA ASP A 38 15.47 -6.94 3.70
C ASP A 38 13.96 -7.18 3.75
N LEU A 39 13.18 -6.40 2.99
CA LEU A 39 11.72 -6.54 2.91
C LEU A 39 11.34 -7.94 2.41
N ARG A 40 11.94 -8.37 1.29
CA ARG A 40 11.75 -9.72 0.73
C ARG A 40 12.10 -10.80 1.76
N ARG A 41 13.28 -10.69 2.39
CA ARG A 41 13.73 -11.65 3.41
C ARG A 41 12.72 -11.80 4.55
N HIS A 42 12.24 -10.70 5.11
CA HIS A 42 11.23 -10.74 6.17
C HIS A 42 9.90 -11.31 5.70
N CYS A 43 9.44 -10.99 4.49
CA CYS A 43 8.21 -11.56 3.95
C CYS A 43 8.29 -13.09 3.80
N LEU A 44 9.46 -13.61 3.39
CA LEU A 44 9.70 -15.06 3.31
C LEU A 44 9.81 -15.72 4.68
N GLU A 45 10.57 -15.14 5.60
CA GLU A 45 10.76 -15.63 6.97
C GLU A 45 9.43 -15.78 7.72
N TYR A 46 8.51 -14.84 7.51
CA TYR A 46 7.19 -14.86 8.12
C TYR A 46 6.14 -15.55 7.25
N GLU A 47 6.51 -16.17 6.12
CA GLU A 47 5.58 -16.90 5.24
C GLU A 47 4.38 -16.04 4.80
N VAL A 48 4.63 -14.78 4.45
CA VAL A 48 3.61 -13.84 3.99
C VAL A 48 2.95 -14.35 2.71
N MET A 49 1.64 -14.14 2.59
CA MET A 49 0.85 -14.50 1.40
C MET A 49 0.54 -13.32 0.48
N ALA A 50 0.41 -12.11 1.03
CA ALA A 50 0.14 -10.92 0.24
C ALA A 50 0.89 -9.71 0.80
N VAL A 51 1.49 -8.93 -0.09
CA VAL A 51 2.25 -7.72 0.22
C VAL A 51 1.60 -6.51 -0.45
N GLY A 52 0.98 -5.63 0.34
CA GLY A 52 0.51 -4.34 -0.16
C GLY A 52 1.63 -3.29 -0.13
N VAL A 53 1.89 -2.60 -1.24
CA VAL A 53 3.01 -1.65 -1.35
C VAL A 53 2.48 -0.24 -1.66
N ASP A 54 2.86 0.74 -0.84
CA ASP A 54 2.63 2.18 -1.08
C ASP A 54 3.61 2.74 -2.12
N ALA A 55 3.52 2.21 -3.34
CA ALA A 55 4.19 2.75 -4.51
C ALA A 55 3.56 2.27 -5.82
N PRO A 56 3.62 3.09 -6.89
CA PRO A 56 3.26 2.66 -8.23
C PRO A 56 3.91 1.34 -8.61
N CYS A 57 3.10 0.33 -8.96
CA CYS A 57 3.60 -0.94 -9.48
C CYS A 57 4.07 -0.86 -10.93
N GLN A 58 3.64 0.17 -11.66
CA GLN A 58 4.01 0.43 -13.04
C GLN A 58 4.21 1.93 -13.26
N TRP A 59 5.14 2.26 -14.15
CA TRP A 59 5.29 3.61 -14.66
C TRP A 59 4.20 3.93 -15.69
N ARG A 60 3.94 5.21 -15.90
CA ARG A 60 3.08 5.65 -17.02
C ARG A 60 3.75 5.33 -18.35
N LEU A 61 2.95 4.83 -19.30
CA LEU A 61 3.35 4.58 -20.68
C LEU A 61 2.70 5.65 -21.58
N GLY A 62 3.49 6.64 -22.01
CA GLY A 62 3.05 7.75 -22.87
C GLY A 62 2.52 8.99 -22.12
N ASP A 63 1.65 9.75 -22.80
CA ASP A 63 1.23 11.08 -22.35
C ASP A 63 0.02 11.06 -21.41
N ALA A 64 -0.86 10.06 -21.55
CA ALA A 64 -2.03 9.89 -20.70
C ALA A 64 -1.66 9.27 -19.34
N GLY A 65 -2.22 9.81 -18.25
CA GLY A 65 -2.05 9.25 -16.89
C GLY A 65 -2.55 7.81 -16.77
N ARG A 66 -2.16 7.11 -15.70
CA ARG A 66 -2.58 5.71 -15.52
C ARG A 66 -4.09 5.62 -15.32
N VAL A 67 -4.73 4.60 -15.87
CA VAL A 67 -6.18 4.39 -15.74
C VAL A 67 -6.59 4.31 -14.26
N ALA A 68 -5.75 3.71 -13.41
CA ALA A 68 -5.98 3.61 -11.97
C ALA A 68 -6.19 4.98 -11.31
N GLU A 69 -5.31 5.93 -11.62
CA GLU A 69 -5.35 7.30 -11.09
C GLU A 69 -6.58 8.05 -11.58
N ALA A 70 -6.94 7.89 -12.87
CA ALA A 70 -8.15 8.49 -13.43
C ALA A 70 -9.43 7.94 -12.79
N MET A 71 -9.48 6.62 -12.52
CA MET A 71 -10.64 6.01 -11.85
C MET A 71 -10.78 6.49 -10.40
N LEU A 72 -9.67 6.64 -9.67
CA LEU A 72 -9.67 7.20 -8.31
C LEU A 72 -10.09 8.66 -8.29
N ALA A 73 -9.61 9.46 -9.23
CA ALA A 73 -9.98 10.87 -9.37
C ALA A 73 -11.50 11.04 -9.61
N LYS A 74 -12.13 10.16 -10.41
CA LYS A 74 -13.60 10.12 -10.57
C LYS A 74 -14.34 9.86 -9.26
N GLN A 75 -13.72 9.15 -8.31
CA GLN A 75 -14.25 8.94 -6.96
C GLN A 75 -13.90 10.06 -5.98
N ARG A 76 -13.19 11.11 -6.45
CA ARG A 76 -12.63 12.20 -5.64
C ARG A 76 -11.63 11.71 -4.59
N ILE A 77 -10.89 10.65 -4.91
CA ILE A 77 -9.78 10.15 -4.11
C ILE A 77 -8.49 10.67 -4.77
N SER A 78 -7.75 11.51 -4.05
CA SER A 78 -6.51 12.09 -4.58
C SER A 78 -5.38 11.06 -4.58
N SER A 79 -4.66 10.96 -5.68
CA SER A 79 -3.42 10.19 -5.80
C SER A 79 -2.37 11.03 -6.54
N PHE A 80 -1.09 10.73 -6.31
CA PHE A 80 -0.04 11.31 -7.15
C PHE A 80 -0.17 10.76 -8.58
N SER A 81 0.05 11.62 -9.57
CA SER A 81 0.15 11.21 -10.98
C SER A 81 1.51 10.57 -11.19
N THR A 82 1.52 9.29 -11.57
CA THR A 82 2.77 8.58 -11.84
C THR A 82 3.36 9.09 -13.16
N PRO A 83 4.61 9.58 -13.17
CA PRO A 83 5.24 10.05 -14.40
C PRO A 83 5.65 8.88 -15.30
N THR A 84 6.11 9.18 -16.51
CA THR A 84 6.94 8.20 -17.22
C THR A 84 8.27 8.06 -16.47
N ARG A 85 8.92 6.90 -16.58
CA ARG A 85 10.24 6.68 -15.97
C ARG A 85 11.29 7.70 -16.45
N ALA A 86 11.24 8.07 -17.73
CA ALA A 86 12.14 9.08 -18.32
C ALA A 86 11.94 10.48 -17.71
N GLN A 87 10.68 10.90 -17.49
CA GLN A 87 10.38 12.17 -16.81
C GLN A 87 10.84 12.16 -15.35
N ALA A 88 10.68 11.03 -14.66
CA ALA A 88 11.18 10.89 -13.29
C ALA A 88 12.72 11.02 -13.24
N LEU A 89 13.44 10.42 -14.20
CA LEU A 89 14.91 10.51 -14.31
C LEU A 89 15.38 11.94 -14.63
N ALA A 90 14.65 12.65 -15.49
CA ALA A 90 14.99 14.03 -15.87
C ALA A 90 14.73 15.05 -14.75
N SER A 91 14.04 14.67 -13.67
CA SER A 91 13.67 15.57 -12.58
C SER A 91 14.85 15.84 -11.62
N LEU A 92 15.31 17.09 -11.58
CA LEU A 92 16.42 17.52 -10.72
C LEU A 92 16.07 17.64 -9.22
N SER A 93 14.79 17.63 -8.86
CA SER A 93 14.33 17.84 -7.48
C SER A 93 14.54 16.64 -6.55
N GLY A 94 14.84 15.45 -7.10
CA GLY A 94 14.87 14.19 -6.36
C GLY A 94 13.51 13.71 -5.84
N PHE A 95 12.41 14.41 -6.17
CA PHE A 95 11.07 14.10 -5.67
C PHE A 95 10.63 12.67 -5.97
N TYR A 96 10.93 12.14 -7.16
CA TYR A 96 10.52 10.80 -7.59
C TYR A 96 11.40 9.66 -7.04
N GLY A 97 12.39 9.95 -6.20
CA GLY A 97 13.30 8.93 -5.64
C GLY A 97 12.57 7.78 -4.92
N TRP A 98 11.43 8.07 -4.29
CA TRP A 98 10.61 7.04 -3.65
C TRP A 98 9.93 6.10 -4.67
N MET A 99 9.58 6.57 -5.86
CA MET A 99 9.00 5.71 -6.91
C MET A 99 10.03 4.76 -7.50
N PHE A 100 11.29 5.21 -7.68
CA PHE A 100 12.39 4.31 -8.06
C PHE A 100 12.67 3.27 -6.98
N ASN A 101 12.62 3.66 -5.70
CA ASN A 101 12.72 2.69 -4.61
C ASN A 101 11.53 1.72 -4.61
N GLY A 102 10.33 2.19 -4.98
CA GLY A 102 9.15 1.34 -5.20
C GLY A 102 9.35 0.31 -6.31
N GLU A 103 9.84 0.73 -7.47
CA GLU A 103 10.26 -0.15 -8.57
C GLU A 103 11.24 -1.23 -8.06
N ALA A 104 12.25 -0.84 -7.27
CA ALA A 104 13.20 -1.78 -6.68
C ALA A 104 12.56 -2.75 -5.67
N VAL A 105 11.53 -2.33 -4.92
CA VAL A 105 10.75 -3.21 -4.04
C VAL A 105 10.02 -4.27 -4.85
N TYR A 106 9.31 -3.90 -5.92
CA TYR A 106 8.62 -4.88 -6.76
C TYR A 106 9.60 -5.84 -7.44
N GLN A 107 10.74 -5.35 -7.93
CA GLN A 107 11.79 -6.20 -8.50
C GLN A 107 12.35 -7.20 -7.47
N ALA A 108 12.59 -6.78 -6.23
CA ALA A 108 13.08 -7.66 -5.18
C ALA A 108 12.04 -8.72 -4.76
N LEU A 109 10.74 -8.45 -4.92
CA LEU A 109 9.66 -9.37 -4.56
C LEU A 109 9.30 -10.36 -5.69
N ALA A 110 9.63 -10.04 -6.94
CA ALA A 110 9.10 -10.69 -8.14
C ALA A 110 9.28 -12.22 -8.19
N ASP A 111 10.38 -12.75 -7.66
CA ASP A 111 10.68 -14.18 -7.69
C ASP A 111 9.77 -15.01 -6.77
N ASP A 112 9.23 -14.42 -5.70
CA ASP A 112 8.43 -15.15 -4.70
C ASP A 112 7.00 -14.61 -4.55
N PHE A 113 6.74 -13.40 -5.02
CA PHE A 113 5.46 -12.69 -4.92
C PHE A 113 5.12 -12.11 -6.29
N ALA A 114 4.25 -12.81 -7.03
CA ALA A 114 3.80 -12.34 -8.33
C ALA A 114 3.07 -10.99 -8.20
N LEU A 115 3.31 -10.07 -9.12
CA LEU A 115 2.51 -8.84 -9.19
C LEU A 115 1.06 -9.23 -9.51
N LEU A 116 0.11 -8.74 -8.72
CA LEU A 116 -1.29 -9.02 -8.95
C LEU A 116 -1.83 -8.19 -10.13
N GLU A 117 -1.88 -8.84 -11.30
CA GLU A 117 -2.39 -8.23 -12.53
C GLU A 117 -3.93 -8.35 -12.66
N THR A 118 -4.57 -9.17 -11.83
CA THR A 118 -6.00 -9.42 -11.87
C THR A 118 -6.73 -8.80 -10.67
N PRO A 119 -8.01 -8.42 -10.81
CA PRO A 119 -8.77 -7.82 -9.69
C PRO A 119 -8.90 -8.70 -8.44
N ALA A 120 -8.77 -10.01 -8.57
CA ALA A 120 -8.99 -10.98 -7.50
C ALA A 120 -7.73 -11.83 -7.24
N TRP A 121 -7.55 -12.22 -5.98
CA TRP A 121 -6.50 -13.14 -5.55
C TRP A 121 -6.81 -14.57 -6.01
N ASN A 122 -5.78 -15.29 -6.46
CA ASN A 122 -5.87 -16.63 -7.04
C ASN A 122 -5.29 -17.74 -6.15
N GLY A 123 -4.94 -17.45 -4.89
CA GLY A 123 -4.33 -18.40 -3.97
C GLY A 123 -2.79 -18.37 -3.90
N GLN A 124 -2.10 -17.67 -4.80
CA GLN A 124 -0.63 -17.60 -4.84
C GLN A 124 -0.08 -16.49 -3.92
N ARG A 125 1.22 -16.52 -3.65
CA ARG A 125 1.91 -15.38 -3.03
C ARG A 125 1.95 -14.21 -4.01
N ILE A 126 1.46 -13.06 -3.57
CA ILE A 126 1.32 -11.88 -4.44
C ILE A 126 1.84 -10.60 -3.79
N CYS A 127 2.23 -9.65 -4.62
CA CYS A 127 2.42 -8.25 -4.26
C CYS A 127 1.51 -7.37 -5.12
N PHE A 128 1.13 -6.20 -4.62
CA PHE A 128 0.23 -5.30 -5.34
C PHE A 128 0.34 -3.86 -4.83
N GLU A 129 -0.10 -2.92 -5.66
CA GLU A 129 -0.13 -1.51 -5.31
C GLU A 129 -1.36 -1.16 -4.46
N THR A 130 -1.13 -0.39 -3.41
CA THR A 130 -2.18 0.27 -2.62
C THR A 130 -1.63 1.58 -2.08
N PHE A 131 -2.44 2.39 -1.41
CA PHE A 131 -1.89 3.54 -0.68
C PHE A 131 -2.77 3.99 0.49
N PRO A 132 -2.17 4.45 1.61
CA PRO A 132 -2.85 4.77 2.86
C PRO A 132 -4.01 5.76 2.74
N HIS A 133 -3.94 6.74 1.83
CA HIS A 133 -5.00 7.74 1.71
C HIS A 133 -6.29 7.15 1.12
N ALA A 134 -6.20 6.33 0.06
CA ALA A 134 -7.38 5.62 -0.47
C ALA A 134 -7.98 4.67 0.55
N ILE A 135 -7.13 3.99 1.34
CA ILE A 135 -7.56 3.09 2.41
C ILE A 135 -8.38 3.85 3.45
N VAL A 136 -7.85 4.98 3.93
CA VAL A 136 -8.59 5.85 4.89
C VAL A 136 -9.90 6.34 4.30
N CYS A 137 -9.93 6.76 3.03
CA CYS A 137 -11.16 7.18 2.35
C CYS A 137 -12.19 6.05 2.26
N ALA A 138 -11.76 4.81 1.98
CA ALA A 138 -12.66 3.66 1.90
C ALA A 138 -13.29 3.33 3.26
N PHE A 139 -12.53 3.45 4.35
CA PHE A 139 -13.05 3.18 5.69
C PHE A 139 -13.89 4.32 6.26
N LEU A 140 -13.44 5.57 6.16
CA LEU A 140 -14.05 6.70 6.86
C LEU A 140 -15.01 7.53 6.00
N GLY A 141 -14.98 7.31 4.68
CA GLY A 141 -15.55 8.23 3.71
C GLY A 141 -14.62 9.41 3.41
N ARG A 142 -14.65 9.84 2.14
CA ARG A 142 -13.78 10.91 1.61
C ARG A 142 -13.95 12.28 2.29
N GLU A 143 -15.12 12.57 2.84
CA GLU A 143 -15.39 13.86 3.50
C GLU A 143 -14.75 13.94 4.89
N VAL A 144 -14.51 12.77 5.51
CA VAL A 144 -13.88 12.66 6.83
C VAL A 144 -12.36 12.60 6.70
N ALA A 145 -11.82 11.96 5.66
CA ALA A 145 -10.39 11.82 5.45
C ALA A 145 -9.69 13.19 5.32
N CYS A 146 -8.77 13.50 6.23
CA CYS A 146 -8.18 14.83 6.37
C CYS A 146 -6.66 14.78 6.52
N ALA A 147 -5.94 15.41 5.59
CA ALA A 147 -4.47 15.47 5.61
C ALA A 147 -3.90 16.08 6.90
N ARG A 148 -4.57 17.08 7.50
CA ARG A 148 -4.14 17.71 8.76
C ARG A 148 -4.25 16.76 9.96
N ARG A 149 -5.13 15.75 9.88
CA ARG A 149 -5.33 14.72 10.91
C ARG A 149 -4.73 13.37 10.52
N LYS A 150 -3.93 13.31 9.45
CA LYS A 150 -3.30 12.11 8.85
C LYS A 150 -2.74 11.16 9.92
N SER A 151 -1.92 11.66 10.84
CA SER A 151 -1.36 10.85 11.94
C SER A 151 -2.47 10.26 12.83
N THR A 152 -3.34 11.09 13.38
CA THR A 152 -4.38 10.69 14.32
C THR A 152 -5.40 9.74 13.68
N GLN A 153 -5.90 10.05 12.49
CA GLN A 153 -6.91 9.24 11.80
C GLN A 153 -6.42 7.83 11.51
N ARG A 154 -5.16 7.66 11.13
CA ARG A 154 -4.62 6.32 10.86
C ARG A 154 -4.42 5.51 12.11
N LYS A 155 -3.98 6.15 13.19
CA LYS A 155 -3.90 5.49 14.50
C LYS A 155 -5.28 5.04 14.95
N GLN A 156 -6.27 5.94 14.92
CA GLN A 156 -7.65 5.63 15.30
C GLN A 156 -8.25 4.53 14.44
N LEU A 157 -8.09 4.62 13.11
CA LEU A 157 -8.57 3.58 12.18
C LEU A 157 -7.95 2.21 12.49
N LEU A 158 -6.63 2.12 12.67
CA LEU A 158 -5.98 0.86 13.04
C LEU A 158 -6.50 0.31 14.38
N GLN A 159 -6.70 1.18 15.38
CA GLN A 159 -7.27 0.78 16.68
C GLN A 159 -8.73 0.29 16.54
N THR A 160 -9.55 0.96 15.73
CA THR A 160 -10.93 0.52 15.44
C THR A 160 -10.97 -0.83 14.72
N LEU A 161 -9.94 -1.12 13.92
CA LEU A 161 -9.74 -2.42 13.29
C LEU A 161 -9.12 -3.48 14.22
N GLY A 162 -8.97 -3.19 15.51
CA GLY A 162 -8.40 -4.11 16.51
C GLY A 162 -6.87 -4.21 16.49
N ILE A 163 -6.18 -3.48 15.61
CA ILE A 163 -4.73 -3.59 15.44
C ILE A 163 -4.01 -2.84 16.55
N ALA A 164 -3.14 -3.56 17.25
CA ALA A 164 -2.33 -2.99 18.32
C ALA A 164 -1.33 -1.96 17.77
N THR A 165 -1.50 -0.68 18.11
CA THR A 165 -0.66 0.41 17.58
C THR A 165 0.57 0.73 18.43
N ALA A 166 0.79 0.05 19.56
CA ALA A 166 1.87 0.39 20.50
C ALA A 166 3.27 0.29 19.87
N THR A 167 3.45 -0.63 18.93
CA THR A 167 4.71 -0.84 18.19
C THR A 167 4.84 0.06 16.95
N LEU A 168 3.74 0.70 16.51
CA LEU A 168 3.68 1.53 15.31
C LEU A 168 4.03 2.99 15.63
N LYS A 169 5.32 3.25 15.87
CA LYS A 169 5.82 4.52 16.44
C LYS A 169 5.83 5.72 15.47
N SER A 170 5.69 5.50 14.17
CA SER A 170 5.75 6.55 13.14
C SER A 170 4.48 6.59 12.28
N VAL A 171 4.30 7.67 11.52
CA VAL A 171 3.24 7.73 10.49
C VAL A 171 3.51 6.68 9.42
N ASP A 172 4.76 6.56 8.97
CA ASP A 172 5.22 5.61 7.96
C ASP A 172 4.95 4.15 8.38
N ALA A 173 5.14 3.80 9.66
CA ALA A 173 4.79 2.47 10.19
C ALA A 173 3.27 2.23 10.19
N ARG A 174 2.47 3.26 10.44
CA ARG A 174 1.01 3.17 10.33
C ARG A 174 0.54 3.07 8.88
N ASP A 175 1.28 3.67 7.95
CA ASP A 175 1.02 3.60 6.51
C ASP A 175 1.30 2.19 5.98
N ALA A 176 2.43 1.62 6.38
CA ALA A 176 2.75 0.21 6.16
C ALA A 176 1.66 -0.71 6.77
N ALA A 177 1.21 -0.46 7.99
CA ALA A 177 0.15 -1.25 8.61
C ALA A 177 -1.18 -1.18 7.85
N LEU A 178 -1.56 0.00 7.32
CA LEU A 178 -2.76 0.14 6.48
C LEU A 178 -2.62 -0.62 5.16
N CYS A 179 -1.43 -0.62 4.55
CA CYS A 179 -1.17 -1.44 3.37
C CYS A 179 -1.35 -2.93 3.67
N ALA A 180 -0.90 -3.39 4.85
CA ALA A 180 -1.10 -4.76 5.32
C ALA A 180 -2.59 -5.10 5.56
N VAL A 181 -3.37 -4.14 6.08
CA VAL A 181 -4.83 -4.27 6.18
C VAL A 181 -5.45 -4.49 4.81
N THR A 182 -5.00 -3.77 3.78
CA THR A 182 -5.51 -3.98 2.43
C THR A 182 -5.19 -5.36 1.90
N ALA A 183 -3.98 -5.87 2.17
CA ALA A 183 -3.61 -7.24 1.82
C ALA A 183 -4.54 -8.26 2.49
N ARG A 184 -4.87 -8.08 3.77
CA ARG A 184 -5.86 -8.92 4.47
C ARG A 184 -7.23 -8.91 3.78
N TYR A 185 -7.75 -7.72 3.48
CA TYR A 185 -9.05 -7.57 2.80
C TYR A 185 -9.05 -8.16 1.39
N LEU A 186 -7.94 -8.03 0.66
CA LEU A 186 -7.77 -8.63 -0.66
C LEU A 186 -7.85 -10.16 -0.60
N LEU A 187 -7.16 -10.80 0.36
CA LEU A 187 -7.23 -12.26 0.55
C LEU A 187 -8.64 -12.74 0.92
N GLN A 188 -9.46 -11.87 1.51
CA GLN A 188 -10.85 -12.15 1.87
C GLN A 188 -11.84 -11.87 0.72
N GLY A 189 -11.37 -11.44 -0.45
CA GLY A 189 -12.23 -11.02 -1.56
C GLY A 189 -12.95 -9.69 -1.32
N GLN A 190 -12.49 -8.92 -0.34
CA GLN A 190 -13.07 -7.65 0.11
C GLN A 190 -12.21 -6.46 -0.30
N ALA A 191 -11.63 -6.51 -1.50
CA ALA A 191 -10.90 -5.38 -2.09
C ALA A 191 -11.47 -5.06 -3.47
N ARG A 192 -11.35 -3.78 -3.86
CA ARG A 192 -11.68 -3.29 -5.19
C ARG A 192 -10.39 -2.85 -5.89
N ALA A 193 -10.23 -3.30 -7.12
CA ALA A 193 -9.16 -2.85 -8.00
C ALA A 193 -9.57 -1.61 -8.80
N TYR A 194 -8.62 -0.70 -9.02
CA TYR A 194 -8.70 0.45 -9.91
C TYR A 194 -7.53 0.39 -10.87
N GLY A 195 -7.78 0.45 -12.18
CA GLY A 195 -6.73 0.39 -13.19
C GLY A 195 -6.99 -0.64 -14.27
N ASP A 196 -5.90 -1.02 -14.93
CA ASP A 196 -5.88 -2.01 -16.00
C ASP A 196 -4.55 -2.76 -15.97
N ALA A 197 -4.39 -3.78 -16.83
CA ALA A 197 -3.17 -4.56 -16.90
C ALA A 197 -1.95 -3.75 -17.38
N LEU A 198 -2.15 -2.67 -18.13
CA LEU A 198 -1.07 -1.89 -18.74
C LEU A 198 -0.42 -0.93 -17.74
N GLY A 199 -1.24 -0.17 -16.99
CA GLY A 199 -0.79 0.77 -15.96
C GLY A 199 -0.78 0.18 -14.55
N GLY A 200 -1.18 -1.08 -14.41
CA GLY A 200 -1.31 -1.77 -13.12
C GLY A 200 -2.59 -1.40 -12.36
N HIS A 201 -2.85 -2.17 -11.30
CA HIS A 201 -4.02 -2.03 -10.46
C HIS A 201 -3.66 -1.50 -9.08
N ILE A 202 -4.43 -0.52 -8.60
CA ILE A 202 -4.45 -0.09 -7.21
C ILE A 202 -5.59 -0.81 -6.50
N HIS A 203 -5.27 -1.58 -5.46
CA HIS A 203 -6.28 -2.24 -4.64
C HIS A 203 -6.59 -1.41 -3.40
N VAL A 204 -7.87 -1.32 -3.07
CA VAL A 204 -8.38 -0.59 -1.91
C VAL A 204 -9.45 -1.45 -1.22
N PRO A 205 -9.51 -1.49 0.12
CA PRO A 205 -10.57 -2.22 0.82
C PRO A 205 -11.97 -1.82 0.34
N LYS A 206 -12.85 -2.81 0.19
CA LYS A 206 -14.26 -2.63 -0.12
C LYS A 206 -15.06 -2.91 1.14
N LEU A 207 -15.78 -1.91 1.62
CA LEU A 207 -16.70 -2.03 2.74
C LEU A 207 -18.14 -1.81 2.26
N ASP A 208 -19.07 -2.52 2.89
CA ASP A 208 -20.50 -2.29 2.68
C ASP A 208 -20.97 -1.01 3.40
N GLN A 209 -20.29 -0.62 4.49
CA GLN A 209 -20.57 0.59 5.27
C GLN A 209 -19.27 1.23 5.76
N HIS A 210 -19.25 2.57 5.87
CA HIS A 210 -18.13 3.30 6.45
C HIS A 210 -18.09 3.12 7.98
N ILE A 211 -16.87 3.11 8.53
CA ILE A 211 -16.61 3.09 9.96
C ILE A 211 -16.85 4.48 10.56
N VAL A 212 -17.63 4.54 11.62
CA VAL A 212 -17.74 5.72 12.49
C VAL A 212 -16.65 5.63 13.56
N MET A 213 -15.67 6.54 13.50
CA MET A 213 -14.66 6.62 14.57
C MET A 213 -15.29 7.24 15.81
N ALA A 214 -15.09 6.62 16.98
CA ALA A 214 -15.43 7.23 18.25
C ALA A 214 -14.66 8.55 18.43
N SER A 215 -15.38 9.59 18.85
CA SER A 215 -14.88 10.94 19.12
C SER A 215 -13.88 10.96 20.27
#